data_AF-A0A4Q3B3T0-F1
#
_entry.id   AF-A0A4Q3B3T0-F1
#
_cell.length_a   1.000
_cell.length_b   1.000
_cell.length_c   1.000
_cell.angle_alpha   90.00
_cell.angle_beta   90.00
_cell.angle_gamma   90.00
#
_symmetry.space_group_name_H-M   'P 1'
#
loop_
_entity.id
_entity.type
_entity.pdbx_description
1 polymer ?
#
loop_
_entity_poly.entity_id
_entity_poly.type
_entity_poly.pdbx_seq_one_letter_code
_entity_poly.pdbx_strand_id
1 'polypeptide(L)' 'ATNPAQADEGTIRKKYATSIGENAVHGSDSDENAAIEGAFFFSKLEQF' A
#
# COMPACT_ATOMS: atom_id res chain seq x y z
N ALA A 1 -5.11 6.09 -6.65
CA ALA A 1 -4.57 7.33 -6.05
C ALA A 1 -4.26 7.15 -4.56
N THR A 2 -3.40 7.98 -3.98
CA THR A 2 -3.11 7.99 -2.52
C THR A 2 -4.22 8.67 -1.72
N ASN A 3 -4.74 9.79 -2.21
CA ASN A 3 -5.89 10.46 -1.62
C ASN A 3 -7.19 9.73 -2.00
N PRO A 4 -8.01 9.28 -1.04
CA PRO A 4 -9.24 8.55 -1.33
C PRO A 4 -10.28 9.37 -2.09
N ALA A 5 -10.29 10.70 -1.96
CA ALA A 5 -11.17 11.57 -2.74
C ALA A 5 -10.92 11.48 -4.25
N GLN A 6 -9.70 11.11 -4.64
CA GLN A 6 -9.26 10.94 -6.03
C GLN A 6 -9.16 9.46 -6.45
N ALA A 7 -9.57 8.53 -5.59
CA ALA A 7 -9.52 7.10 -5.91
C ALA A 7 -10.75 6.70 -6.74
N ASP A 8 -10.52 5.84 -7.72
CA ASP A 8 -11.59 5.32 -8.58
C ASP A 8 -12.55 4.42 -7.80
N GLU A 9 -13.80 4.36 -8.27
CA GLU A 9 -14.82 3.48 -7.72
C GLU A 9 -14.38 2.01 -7.73
N GLY A 10 -14.73 1.29 -6.67
CA GLY A 10 -14.36 -0.12 -6.48
C GLY A 10 -12.95 -0.36 -5.91
N THR A 11 -12.08 0.65 -5.84
CA THR A 11 -10.77 0.51 -5.18
C THR A 11 -10.90 0.43 -3.66
N ILE A 12 -9.92 -0.20 -2.99
CA ILE A 12 -9.88 -0.34 -1.52
C ILE A 12 -9.97 1.04 -0.85
N ARG A 13 -9.20 2.02 -1.33
CA ARG A 13 -9.17 3.36 -0.74
C ARG A 13 -10.50 4.08 -0.92
N LYS A 14 -11.16 3.96 -2.07
CA LYS A 14 -12.49 4.56 -2.25
C LYS A 14 -13.53 3.97 -1.31
N LYS A 15 -13.42 2.67 -1.02
CA LYS A 15 -14.41 1.94 -0.22
C LYS A 15 -14.21 2.07 1.29
N TYR A 16 -12.98 2.24 1.77
CA TYR A 16 -12.65 2.05 3.19
C TYR A 16 -11.82 3.17 3.84
N ALA A 17 -11.23 4.09 3.09
CA ALA A 17 -10.42 5.16 3.69
C ALA A 17 -11.26 6.38 4.11
N THR A 18 -10.84 7.05 5.18
CA THR A 18 -11.51 8.24 5.73
C THR A 18 -10.84 9.54 5.33
N SER A 19 -9.51 9.54 5.17
CA SER A 19 -8.72 10.73 4.84
C SER A 19 -7.42 10.36 4.13
N ILE A 20 -6.60 11.35 3.74
CA ILE A 20 -5.28 11.09 3.16
C ILE A 20 -4.30 10.48 4.16
N GLY A 21 -4.40 10.84 5.44
CA GLY A 21 -3.56 10.27 6.52
C GLY A 21 -4.05 8.89 6.98
N GLU A 22 -5.34 8.63 6.83
CA GLU A 22 -5.99 7.36 7.19
C GLU A 22 -6.50 6.67 5.91
N ASN A 23 -5.59 6.40 4.98
CA ASN A 23 -5.91 5.93 3.64
C ASN A 23 -6.04 4.40 3.49
N ALA A 24 -6.36 3.71 4.59
CA ALA A 24 -6.63 2.28 4.73
C ALA A 24 -5.46 1.31 4.47
N VAL A 25 -4.65 1.50 3.43
CA VAL A 25 -3.60 0.55 3.03
C VAL A 25 -2.34 1.23 2.48
N HIS A 26 -1.19 0.64 2.80
CA HIS A 26 0.10 0.90 2.17
C HIS A 26 0.36 -0.12 1.05
N GLY A 27 1.16 0.27 0.07
CA GLY A 27 1.70 -0.61 -0.96
C GLY A 27 2.89 0.08 -1.62
N SER A 28 3.95 -0.69 -1.86
CA SER A 28 5.18 -0.19 -2.48
C SER A 28 4.89 0.40 -3.87
N ASP A 29 5.57 1.47 -4.23
CA ASP A 29 5.34 2.25 -5.45
C ASP A 29 6.30 1.88 -6.60
N SER A 30 7.29 1.03 -6.34
CA SER A 30 8.20 0.47 -7.36
C SER A 30 8.69 -0.94 -6.96
N ASP A 31 9.25 -1.67 -7.91
CA ASP A 31 9.84 -3.01 -7.68
C ASP A 31 11.05 -2.93 -6.73
N GLU A 32 11.85 -1.87 -6.86
CA GLU A 32 12.99 -1.61 -5.96
C GLU A 32 12.52 -1.35 -4.53
N ASN A 33 11.49 -0.52 -4.35
CA ASN A 33 10.92 -0.25 -3.03
C ASN A 33 10.21 -1.47 -2.46
N ALA A 34 9.56 -2.29 -3.29
CA ALA A 34 8.97 -3.55 -2.86
C ALA A 34 10.04 -4.51 -2.30
N ALA A 35 11.20 -4.61 -2.95
CA ALA A 35 12.31 -5.44 -2.46
C ALA A 35 12.89 -4.91 -1.13
N ILE A 36 13.04 -3.59 -0.99
CA ILE A 36 13.53 -2.96 0.24
C ILE A 36 12.54 -3.16 1.39
N GLU A 37 11.27 -2.82 1.19
CA GLU A 37 10.23 -2.93 2.22
C GLU A 37 9.97 -4.39 2.59
N GLY A 38 9.93 -5.29 1.62
CA GLY A 38 9.77 -6.72 1.86
C GLY A 38 10.90 -7.29 2.73
N ALA A 39 12.15 -6.94 2.43
CA ALA A 39 13.31 -7.34 3.24
C ALA A 39 13.38 -6.64 4.61
N PHE A 40 12.75 -5.48 4.77
CA PHE A 40 12.66 -4.79 6.06
C PHE A 40 11.69 -5.51 7.01
N PHE A 41 10.54 -5.96 6.51
CA PHE A 41 9.50 -6.59 7.35
C PHE A 41 9.65 -8.11 7.51
N PHE A 42 10.20 -8.80 6.51
CA PHE A 42 10.26 -10.25 6.48
C PHE A 42 11.69 -10.73 6.26
N SER A 43 12.10 -11.73 7.03
CA SER A 43 13.37 -12.42 6.81
C SER A 43 13.34 -13.21 5.50
N LYS A 44 14.53 -13.54 4.97
CA LYS A 44 14.64 -14.38 3.76
C LYS A 44 14.04 -15.78 3.92
N LEU A 45 13.80 -16.25 5.14
CA LEU A 45 13.18 -17.56 5.40
C LEU A 45 11.65 -17.51 5.33
N GLU A 46 11.06 -16.31 5.34
CA GLU A 46 9.61 -16.08 5.26
C GLU A 46 9.15 -15.70 3.84
N GLN A 47 10.10 -15.52 2.91
CA GLN A 47 9.86 -15.17 1.50
C GLN A 47 10.08 -16.43 0.64
N PHE A 48 9.05 -16.87 -0.10
CA PHE A 48 9.02 -18.12 -0.89
C PHE A 48 8.77 -17.88 -2.38
#